data_AF-A0A0M8XTI4-F1
#
_entry.id   AF-A0A0M8XTI4-F1
#
_cell.length_a   1.000
_cell.length_b   1.000
_cell.length_c   1.000
_cell.angle_alpha   90.00
_cell.angle_beta   90.00
_cell.angle_gamma   90.00
#
_symmetry.space_group_name_H-M   'P 1'
#
loop_
_entity.id
_entity.type
_entity.pdbx_description
1 polymer ?
#
loop_
_entity_poly.entity_id
_entity_poly.type
_entity_poly.pdbx_seq_one_letter_code
_entity_poly.pdbx_strand_id
1 'polypeptide(L)'
;MATPERSTPVRHVVGFLSGLILGPVLLLLSGWAFSHLRRLHGSGLGALDGAGPLAVAGLVGVGLVVALLAVPPRLTPMLPLGAALVLGGVSAVAVLRGHLLERLPSLPGSEGALLLLPLGVFVPVVLVLLAPVFVGGRWRREPEGVTDEEYFEGLYGDDDERGRGPSAGAHSGAPARSGPRHRA
;
A
#
# COMPACT_ATOMS: atom_id res chain seq x y z
N MET A 1 -3.00 22.22 -28.92
CA MET A 1 -4.01 21.25 -28.48
C MET A 1 -3.27 20.05 -27.89
N ALA A 2 -2.93 20.12 -26.60
CA ALA A 2 -2.16 19.10 -25.90
C ALA A 2 -3.12 18.12 -25.21
N THR A 3 -2.98 16.83 -25.48
CA THR A 3 -3.73 15.76 -24.83
C THR A 3 -3.20 15.52 -23.42
N PRO A 4 -4.04 15.51 -22.37
CA PRO A 4 -3.58 15.19 -21.02
C PRO A 4 -3.35 13.67 -20.89
N GLU A 5 -2.11 13.28 -20.59
CA GLU A 5 -1.75 11.90 -20.28
C GLU A 5 -2.47 11.40 -19.01
N ARG A 6 -3.31 10.38 -19.16
CA ARG A 6 -3.86 9.60 -18.04
C ARG A 6 -2.78 8.68 -17.45
N SER A 7 -2.00 9.15 -16.48
CA SER A 7 -0.97 8.34 -15.80
C SER A 7 -1.45 7.61 -14.53
N THR A 8 -2.76 7.59 -14.25
CA THR A 8 -3.32 6.93 -13.06
C THR A 8 -3.48 5.39 -13.09
N PRO A 9 -3.61 4.67 -14.22
CA PRO A 9 -3.82 3.21 -14.19
C PRO A 9 -2.54 2.43 -13.83
N VAL A 10 -1.36 2.92 -14.26
CA VAL A 10 -0.09 2.19 -14.11
C VAL A 10 0.26 1.93 -12.65
N ARG A 11 0.11 2.92 -11.76
CA ARG A 11 0.42 2.74 -10.32
C ARG A 11 -0.43 1.68 -9.62
N HIS A 12 -1.69 1.53 -10.03
CA HIS A 12 -2.61 0.56 -9.43
C HIS A 12 -2.28 -0.86 -9.89
N VAL A 13 -1.95 -1.01 -11.18
CA VAL A 13 -1.50 -2.28 -11.75
C VAL A 13 -0.16 -2.71 -11.13
N VAL A 14 0.81 -1.80 -11.03
CA VAL A 14 2.10 -2.08 -10.38
C VAL A 14 1.90 -2.45 -8.91
N GLY A 15 1.07 -1.70 -8.18
CA GLY A 15 0.68 -2.04 -6.81
C GLY A 15 0.10 -3.45 -6.72
N PHE A 16 -0.87 -3.79 -7.55
CA PHE A 16 -1.48 -5.11 -7.58
C PHE A 16 -0.48 -6.24 -7.87
N LEU A 17 0.34 -6.09 -8.91
CA LEU A 17 1.35 -7.08 -9.29
C LEU A 17 2.41 -7.25 -8.19
N SER A 18 2.85 -6.16 -7.57
CA SER A 18 3.76 -6.24 -6.43
C SER A 18 3.13 -6.97 -5.25
N GLY A 19 1.83 -6.77 -4.99
CA GLY A 19 1.06 -7.52 -3.99
C GLY A 19 0.99 -9.02 -4.32
N LEU A 20 0.78 -9.36 -5.59
CA LEU A 20 0.75 -10.74 -6.09
C LEU A 20 2.08 -11.48 -5.85
N ILE A 21 3.21 -10.78 -6.00
CA ILE A 21 4.54 -11.33 -5.70
C ILE A 21 4.81 -11.38 -4.19
N LEU A 22 4.30 -10.39 -3.46
CA LEU A 22 4.52 -10.27 -2.02
C LEU A 22 3.79 -11.35 -1.23
N GLY A 23 2.59 -11.76 -1.63
CA GLY A 23 1.83 -12.83 -0.98
C GLY A 23 2.63 -14.15 -0.82
N PRO A 24 3.17 -14.73 -1.90
CA PRO A 24 4.04 -15.91 -1.83
C PRO A 24 5.30 -15.68 -1.01
N VAL A 25 5.92 -14.50 -1.09
CA VAL A 25 7.12 -14.17 -0.30
C VAL A 25 6.80 -14.20 1.20
N LEU A 26 5.69 -13.58 1.62
CA LEU A 26 5.25 -13.60 3.02
C LEU A 26 4.97 -15.04 3.48
N LEU A 27 4.25 -15.82 2.66
CA LEU A 27 3.94 -17.21 2.94
C LEU A 27 5.20 -18.06 3.14
N LEU A 28 6.15 -18.00 2.20
CA LEU A 28 7.37 -18.78 2.23
C LEU A 28 8.31 -18.33 3.36
N LEU A 29 8.42 -17.02 3.62
CA LEU A 29 9.24 -16.50 4.71
C LEU A 29 8.69 -16.92 6.08
N SER A 30 7.37 -16.85 6.27
CA SER A 30 6.71 -17.37 7.49
C SER A 30 6.91 -18.87 7.66
N GLY A 31 6.73 -19.65 6.58
CA GLY A 31 6.96 -21.10 6.59
C GLY A 31 8.42 -21.45 6.90
N TRP A 32 9.36 -20.73 6.31
CA TRP A 32 10.79 -20.90 6.57
C TRP A 32 11.14 -20.64 8.03
N ALA A 33 10.69 -19.51 8.59
CA ALA A 33 10.96 -19.15 9.97
C ALA A 33 10.33 -20.16 10.95
N PHE A 34 9.08 -20.56 10.72
CA PHE A 34 8.40 -21.58 11.53
C PHE A 34 9.14 -22.92 11.50
N SER A 35 9.57 -23.39 10.32
CA SER A 35 10.30 -24.66 10.20
C SER A 35 11.65 -24.63 10.93
N HIS A 36 12.33 -23.49 10.98
CA HIS A 36 13.59 -23.33 11.72
C HIS A 36 13.35 -23.33 13.22
N LEU A 37 12.37 -22.56 13.71
CA LEU A 37 12.04 -22.52 15.13
C LEU A 37 11.55 -23.88 15.63
N ARG A 38 10.73 -24.59 14.84
CA ARG A 38 10.26 -25.93 15.17
C ARG A 38 11.41 -26.93 15.26
N ARG A 39 12.39 -26.85 14.35
CA ARG A 39 13.59 -27.71 14.39
C ARG A 39 14.46 -27.44 15.61
N LEU A 40 14.71 -26.17 15.94
CA LEU A 40 15.44 -25.78 17.16
C LEU A 40 14.75 -26.31 18.41
N HIS A 41 13.43 -26.12 18.51
CA HIS A 41 12.64 -26.62 19.62
C HIS A 41 12.68 -28.15 19.73
N GLY A 42 12.61 -28.86 18.60
CA GLY A 42 12.75 -30.32 18.55
C GLY A 42 14.12 -30.84 18.99
N SER A 43 15.16 -30.02 18.87
CA SER A 43 16.51 -30.31 19.39
C SER A 43 16.74 -29.88 20.84
N GLY A 44 15.72 -29.39 21.54
CA GLY A 44 15.83 -28.91 22.92
C GLY A 44 16.54 -27.56 23.07
N LEU A 45 16.75 -26.84 21.96
CA LEU A 45 17.38 -25.52 21.94
C LEU A 45 16.33 -24.40 22.02
N GLY A 46 16.72 -23.28 22.61
CA GLY A 46 15.90 -22.09 22.72
C GLY A 46 15.82 -21.28 21.43
N ALA A 47 14.87 -20.34 21.37
CA ALA A 47 14.68 -19.45 20.21
C ALA A 47 15.85 -18.45 20.00
N LEU A 48 16.73 -18.30 20.98
CA LEU A 48 17.91 -17.43 20.91
C LEU A 48 19.19 -18.20 20.59
N ASP A 49 19.13 -19.53 20.50
CA ASP A 49 20.28 -20.36 20.20
C ASP A 49 20.47 -20.53 18.69
N GLY A 50 21.73 -20.62 18.25
CA GLY A 50 22.10 -20.90 16.86
C GLY A 50 21.46 -19.91 15.86
N ALA A 51 20.67 -20.45 14.93
CA ALA A 51 19.97 -19.66 13.90
C ALA A 51 18.60 -19.10 14.37
N GLY A 52 18.21 -19.33 15.62
CA GLY A 52 16.93 -18.89 16.18
C GLY A 52 16.68 -17.39 16.08
N PRO A 53 17.65 -16.52 16.45
CA PRO A 53 17.50 -15.07 16.34
C PRO A 53 17.17 -14.61 14.91
N LEU A 54 17.74 -15.26 13.88
CA LEU A 54 17.47 -14.94 12.49
C LEU A 54 16.03 -15.29 12.09
N ALA A 55 15.51 -16.44 12.57
CA ALA A 55 14.12 -16.82 12.32
C ALA A 55 13.13 -15.86 13.01
N VAL A 56 13.43 -15.44 14.24
CA VAL A 56 12.63 -14.44 14.96
C VAL A 56 12.68 -13.09 14.23
N ALA A 57 13.86 -12.63 13.81
CA ALA A 57 14.01 -11.40 13.04
C ALA A 57 13.23 -11.46 11.71
N GLY A 58 13.21 -12.61 11.05
CA GLY A 58 12.39 -12.84 9.85
C GLY A 58 10.89 -12.68 10.12
N LEU A 59 10.37 -13.24 11.23
CA LEU A 59 8.97 -13.07 11.61
C LEU A 59 8.62 -11.63 11.99
N VAL A 60 9.52 -10.94 12.70
CA VAL A 60 9.37 -9.51 13.00
C VAL A 60 9.32 -8.70 11.70
N GLY A 61 10.19 -9.03 10.73
CA GLY A 61 10.20 -8.43 9.41
C GLY A 61 8.88 -8.63 8.67
N VAL A 62 8.32 -9.84 8.68
CA VAL A 62 6.98 -10.14 8.12
C VAL A 62 5.91 -9.27 8.78
N GLY A 63 5.89 -9.20 10.12
CA GLY A 63 4.94 -8.38 10.86
C GLY A 63 5.05 -6.89 10.51
N LEU A 64 6.27 -6.38 10.39
CA LEU A 64 6.53 -5.00 10.00
C LEU A 64 6.04 -4.72 8.57
N VAL A 65 6.32 -5.61 7.62
CA VAL A 65 5.81 -5.48 6.25
C VAL A 65 4.29 -5.43 6.25
N VAL A 66 3.61 -6.36 6.93
CA VAL A 66 2.14 -6.35 7.04
C VAL A 66 1.63 -5.05 7.66
N ALA A 67 2.26 -4.56 8.72
CA ALA A 67 1.91 -3.28 9.33
C ALA A 67 2.09 -2.10 8.36
N LEU A 68 3.19 -2.07 7.61
CA LEU A 68 3.46 -1.06 6.58
C LEU A 68 2.47 -1.12 5.41
N LEU A 69 1.85 -2.27 5.14
CA LEU A 69 0.78 -2.36 4.14
C LEU A 69 -0.57 -1.89 4.71
N ALA A 70 -0.81 -2.18 5.98
CA ALA A 70 -2.09 -1.89 6.63
C ALA A 70 -2.24 -0.41 7.02
N VAL A 71 -1.19 0.26 7.48
CA VAL A 71 -1.27 1.57 8.18
C VAL A 71 -1.17 2.81 7.27
N PRO A 72 -0.20 2.95 6.34
CA PRO A 72 0.04 4.20 5.63
C PRO A 72 -1.01 4.49 4.56
N PRO A 73 -1.59 5.71 4.50
CA PRO A 73 -2.52 6.11 3.44
C PRO A 73 -1.83 6.33 2.08
N ARG A 74 -0.49 6.38 2.05
CA ARG A 74 0.29 6.71 0.84
C ARG A 74 0.47 5.53 -0.12
N LEU A 75 0.24 4.30 0.34
CA LEU A 75 0.33 3.11 -0.52
C LEU A 75 -0.99 2.85 -1.23
N THR A 76 -0.92 2.45 -2.51
CA THR A 76 -2.12 2.11 -3.28
C THR A 76 -2.85 0.93 -2.61
N PRO A 77 -4.19 0.97 -2.43
CA PRO A 77 -4.94 -0.12 -1.82
C PRO A 77 -4.86 -1.45 -2.60
N MET A 78 -4.39 -1.40 -3.85
CA MET A 78 -4.19 -2.56 -4.71
C MET A 78 -3.09 -3.52 -4.26
N LEU A 79 -2.03 -3.00 -3.62
CA LEU A 79 -0.93 -3.83 -3.14
C LEU A 79 -1.37 -4.78 -2.01
N PRO A 80 -1.95 -4.28 -0.89
CA PRO A 80 -2.43 -5.18 0.16
C PRO A 80 -3.56 -6.09 -0.34
N LEU A 81 -4.40 -5.64 -1.29
CA LEU A 81 -5.39 -6.50 -1.95
C LEU A 81 -4.75 -7.67 -2.69
N GLY A 82 -3.73 -7.42 -3.52
CA GLY A 82 -3.03 -8.48 -4.25
C GLY A 82 -2.42 -9.52 -3.30
N ALA A 83 -1.77 -9.08 -2.22
CA ALA A 83 -1.22 -9.97 -1.21
C ALA A 83 -2.32 -10.77 -0.46
N ALA A 84 -3.43 -10.11 -0.10
CA ALA A 84 -4.57 -10.74 0.54
C ALA A 84 -5.23 -11.81 -0.35
N LEU A 85 -5.34 -11.55 -1.66
CA LEU A 85 -5.91 -12.51 -2.62
C LEU A 85 -5.03 -13.76 -2.75
N VAL A 86 -3.70 -13.61 -2.79
CA VAL A 86 -2.81 -14.78 -2.82
C VAL A 86 -2.92 -15.56 -1.52
N LEU A 87 -2.72 -14.90 -0.38
CA LEU A 87 -2.74 -15.59 0.91
C LEU A 87 -4.11 -16.25 1.17
N GLY A 88 -5.20 -15.53 0.92
CA GLY A 88 -6.56 -16.03 1.05
C GLY A 88 -6.87 -17.15 0.06
N GLY A 89 -6.44 -17.01 -1.20
CA GLY A 89 -6.62 -18.03 -2.23
C GLY A 89 -5.87 -19.33 -1.89
N VAL A 90 -4.60 -19.23 -1.47
CA VAL A 90 -3.81 -20.40 -1.07
C VAL A 90 -4.37 -21.02 0.21
N SER A 91 -4.81 -20.23 1.19
CA SER A 91 -5.50 -20.74 2.38
C SER A 91 -6.80 -21.47 2.03
N ALA A 92 -7.61 -20.92 1.12
CA ALA A 92 -8.83 -21.58 0.64
C ALA A 92 -8.51 -22.90 -0.09
N VAL A 93 -7.48 -22.92 -0.95
CA VAL A 93 -7.02 -24.13 -1.63
C VAL A 93 -6.52 -25.16 -0.61
N ALA A 94 -5.80 -24.76 0.43
CA ALA A 94 -5.32 -25.68 1.46
C ALA A 94 -6.46 -26.41 2.18
N VAL A 95 -7.55 -25.69 2.46
CA VAL A 95 -8.75 -26.25 3.14
C VAL A 95 -9.59 -27.09 2.19
N LEU A 96 -9.82 -26.61 0.95
CA LEU A 96 -10.75 -27.25 0.01
C LEU A 96 -10.10 -28.36 -0.82
N ARG A 97 -8.82 -28.21 -1.17
CA ARG A 97 -8.08 -29.07 -2.11
C ARG A 97 -6.59 -29.14 -1.77
N GLY A 98 -6.26 -29.50 -0.52
CA GLY A 98 -4.87 -29.57 -0.04
C GLY A 98 -3.91 -30.38 -0.93
N HIS A 99 -4.39 -31.47 -1.53
CA HIS A 99 -3.63 -32.32 -2.46
C HIS A 99 -3.06 -31.58 -3.69
N LEU A 100 -3.60 -30.40 -4.04
CA LEU A 100 -3.05 -29.58 -5.12
C LEU A 100 -1.76 -28.88 -4.71
N LEU A 101 -1.62 -28.53 -3.43
CA LEU A 101 -0.44 -27.85 -2.91
C LEU A 101 0.76 -28.80 -2.77
N GLU A 102 0.50 -30.09 -2.54
CA GLU A 102 1.53 -31.14 -2.48
C GLU A 102 2.24 -31.37 -3.83
N ARG A 103 1.63 -30.92 -4.94
CA ARG A 103 2.21 -31.04 -6.29
C ARG A 103 3.14 -29.88 -6.65
N LEU A 104 3.23 -28.85 -5.80
CA LEU A 104 4.09 -27.71 -6.05
C LEU A 104 5.57 -28.10 -5.85
N PRO A 105 6.49 -27.46 -6.58
CA PRO A 105 7.92 -27.69 -6.37
C PRO A 105 8.31 -27.32 -4.94
N SER A 106 9.20 -28.12 -4.35
CA SER A 106 9.73 -27.87 -3.02
C SER A 106 10.59 -26.60 -3.04
N LEU A 107 10.11 -25.55 -2.37
CA LEU A 107 10.83 -24.29 -2.17
C LEU A 107 11.23 -24.14 -0.70
N PRO A 108 12.27 -23.35 -0.38
CA PRO A 108 12.58 -23.01 1.00
C PRO A 108 11.36 -22.44 1.72
N GLY A 109 10.99 -23.05 2.86
CA GLY A 109 9.82 -22.64 3.64
C GLY A 109 8.48 -23.27 3.22
N SER A 110 8.43 -24.00 2.11
CA SER A 110 7.20 -24.69 1.66
C SER A 110 6.67 -25.69 2.69
N GLU A 111 7.53 -26.50 3.31
CA GLU A 111 7.14 -27.45 4.36
C GLU A 111 6.43 -26.77 5.55
N GLY A 112 7.00 -25.65 6.02
CA GLY A 112 6.39 -24.88 7.11
C GLY A 112 5.10 -24.20 6.67
N ALA A 113 5.03 -23.69 5.44
CA ALA A 113 3.83 -23.08 4.89
C ALA A 113 2.68 -24.09 4.78
N LEU A 114 2.95 -25.30 4.30
CA LEU A 114 1.97 -26.40 4.19
C LEU A 114 1.42 -26.83 5.57
N LEU A 115 2.18 -26.63 6.64
CA LEU A 115 1.72 -26.86 8.01
C LEU A 115 0.89 -25.68 8.56
N LEU A 116 1.26 -24.44 8.22
CA LEU A 116 0.59 -23.23 8.72
C LEU A 116 -0.74 -22.94 8.02
N LEU A 117 -0.83 -23.23 6.73
CA LEU A 117 -2.02 -23.00 5.90
C LEU A 117 -3.28 -23.68 6.43
N PRO A 118 -3.31 -25.00 6.70
CA PRO A 118 -4.50 -25.67 7.21
C PRO A 118 -4.86 -25.25 8.64
N LEU A 119 -3.90 -24.72 9.41
CA LEU A 119 -4.17 -24.13 10.73
C LEU A 119 -4.88 -22.77 10.66
N GLY A 120 -5.00 -22.17 9.46
CA GLY A 120 -5.68 -20.89 9.30
C GLY A 120 -4.90 -19.68 9.82
N VAL A 121 -3.59 -19.81 10.07
CA VAL A 121 -2.76 -18.73 10.64
C VAL A 121 -2.77 -17.46 9.78
N PHE A 122 -2.96 -17.61 8.46
CA PHE A 122 -3.00 -16.48 7.53
C PHE A 122 -4.37 -15.80 7.43
N VAL A 123 -5.45 -16.38 7.95
CA VAL A 123 -6.79 -15.76 7.95
C VAL A 123 -6.80 -14.37 8.59
N PRO A 124 -6.28 -14.15 9.81
CA PRO A 124 -6.23 -12.80 10.40
C PRO A 124 -5.39 -11.84 9.55
N VAL A 125 -4.29 -12.30 8.94
CA VAL A 125 -3.44 -11.48 8.07
C VAL A 125 -4.22 -11.03 6.83
N VAL A 126 -4.98 -11.94 6.21
CA VAL A 126 -5.84 -11.63 5.06
C VAL A 126 -6.87 -10.57 5.44
N LEU A 127 -7.53 -10.69 6.59
CA LEU A 127 -8.50 -9.69 7.06
C LEU A 127 -7.86 -8.32 7.26
N VAL A 128 -6.68 -8.28 7.89
CA VAL A 128 -5.91 -7.03 8.09
C VAL A 128 -5.52 -6.40 6.75
N LEU A 129 -5.07 -7.20 5.78
CA LEU A 129 -4.69 -6.70 4.45
C LEU A 129 -5.90 -6.30 3.60
N LEU A 130 -7.08 -6.86 3.84
CA LEU A 130 -8.30 -6.51 3.12
C LEU A 130 -8.96 -5.24 3.67
N ALA A 131 -8.79 -4.95 4.97
CA ALA A 131 -9.42 -3.80 5.62
C ALA A 131 -9.20 -2.46 4.89
N PRO A 132 -7.98 -2.10 4.43
CA PRO A 132 -7.75 -0.85 3.70
C PRO A 132 -8.57 -0.67 2.42
N VAL A 133 -8.99 -1.75 1.77
CA VAL A 133 -9.75 -1.71 0.51
C VAL A 133 -11.13 -1.09 0.74
N PHE A 134 -11.70 -1.29 1.92
CA PHE A 134 -13.01 -0.77 2.33
C PHE A 134 -12.94 0.65 2.90
N VAL A 135 -11.74 1.19 3.13
CA VAL A 135 -11.56 2.57 3.62
C VAL A 135 -11.58 3.52 2.42
N GLY A 136 -12.75 4.11 2.15
CA GLY A 136 -12.98 5.02 1.02
C GLY A 136 -11.97 6.18 0.93
N GLY A 137 -11.45 6.65 2.07
CA GLY A 137 -10.42 7.69 2.15
C GLY A 137 -9.09 7.34 1.45
N ARG A 138 -8.80 6.06 1.17
CA ARG A 138 -7.60 5.66 0.40
C ARG A 138 -7.78 5.71 -1.11
N TRP A 139 -9.01 5.78 -1.58
CA TRP A 139 -9.33 5.87 -3.01
C TRP A 139 -9.38 7.30 -3.49
N ARG A 140 -9.74 8.23 -2.60
CA ARG A 140 -9.67 9.66 -2.85
C ARG A 140 -8.29 10.17 -2.43
N ARG A 141 -7.43 10.45 -3.41
CA ARG A 141 -6.46 11.53 -3.21
C ARG A 141 -7.30 12.79 -3.10
N GLU A 142 -7.23 13.49 -1.97
CA GLU A 142 -7.45 14.93 -2.04
C GLU A 142 -6.53 15.42 -3.16
N PRO A 143 -7.01 16.28 -4.08
CA PRO A 143 -6.07 17.01 -4.92
C PRO A 143 -5.02 17.57 -3.97
N GLU A 144 -3.75 17.60 -4.39
CA GLU A 144 -2.79 18.55 -3.81
C GLU A 144 -3.45 19.92 -4.03
N GLY A 145 -4.38 20.27 -3.14
CA GLY A 145 -4.93 21.58 -3.01
C GLY A 145 -3.73 22.33 -2.53
N VAL A 146 -3.24 23.23 -3.38
CA VAL A 146 -2.62 24.48 -2.98
C VAL A 146 -2.98 24.68 -1.51
N THR A 147 -2.02 24.43 -0.62
CA THR A 147 -2.32 24.54 0.81
C THR A 147 -2.84 25.95 1.04
N ASP A 148 -3.67 26.20 2.04
CA ASP A 148 -4.18 27.56 2.29
C ASP A 148 -3.00 28.55 2.28
N GLU A 149 -1.82 28.14 2.78
CA GLU A 149 -0.56 28.88 2.65
C GLU A 149 -0.11 29.17 1.20
N GLU A 150 -0.07 28.21 0.27
CA GLU A 150 0.26 28.48 -1.15
C GLU A 150 -0.83 29.29 -1.87
N TYR A 151 -2.10 29.20 -1.43
CA TYR A 151 -3.21 29.93 -2.02
C TYR A 151 -3.14 31.40 -1.58
N PHE A 152 -2.75 31.65 -0.34
CA PHE A 152 -2.49 32.98 0.18
C PHE A 152 -1.17 33.55 -0.37
N GLU A 153 -0.13 32.76 -0.55
CA GLU A 153 1.15 33.23 -1.09
C GLU A 153 1.04 33.60 -2.58
N GLY A 154 0.21 32.88 -3.36
CA GLY A 154 -0.15 33.27 -4.73
C GLY A 154 -1.13 34.44 -4.84
N LEU A 155 -1.89 34.76 -3.78
CA LEU A 155 -2.86 35.87 -3.77
C LEU A 155 -2.28 37.16 -3.15
N TYR A 156 -1.26 37.05 -2.30
CA TYR A 156 -0.62 38.18 -1.60
C TYR A 156 0.87 38.38 -1.98
N GLY A 157 1.48 37.47 -2.74
CA GLY A 157 2.90 37.54 -3.14
C GLY A 157 3.20 38.41 -4.37
N ASP A 158 2.18 38.95 -5.05
CA ASP A 158 2.35 39.79 -6.25
C ASP A 158 2.46 41.31 -5.96
N ASP A 159 2.40 41.74 -4.69
CA ASP A 159 2.42 43.17 -4.34
C ASP A 159 3.79 43.69 -3.81
N ASP A 160 4.81 42.84 -3.63
CA ASP A 160 6.10 43.26 -3.01
C ASP A 160 7.32 43.29 -3.94
N GLU A 161 7.18 43.11 -5.26
CA GLU A 161 8.30 43.25 -6.22
C GLU A 161 8.15 44.36 -7.27
N ARG A 162 7.45 45.46 -6.96
CA ARG A 162 7.51 46.67 -7.80
C ARG A 162 7.71 47.96 -7.03
N GLY A 163 8.97 48.21 -6.69
CA GLY A 163 9.55 49.53 -6.98
C GLY A 163 10.26 50.26 -5.85
N ARG A 164 11.60 50.22 -5.88
CA ARG A 164 12.35 51.47 -5.86
C ARG A 164 12.21 52.06 -7.27
N GLY A 165 11.34 53.08 -7.40
CA GLY A 165 10.73 53.60 -8.65
C GLY A 165 11.65 54.39 -9.60
N PRO A 166 11.19 55.45 -10.31
CA PRO A 166 9.89 56.11 -10.30
C PRO A 166 9.20 56.26 -11.69
N SER A 167 7.93 56.67 -11.66
CA SER A 167 7.23 57.55 -12.63
C SER A 167 5.97 56.97 -13.29
N ALA A 168 4.84 57.54 -12.86
CA ALA A 168 3.73 58.07 -13.67
C ALA A 168 3.26 57.30 -14.91
N GLY A 169 1.99 56.88 -14.91
CA GLY A 169 1.25 56.63 -16.15
C GLY A 169 0.07 55.68 -16.00
N ALA A 170 -1.04 56.18 -15.47
CA ALA A 170 -2.35 55.56 -15.58
C ALA A 170 -2.79 55.46 -17.05
N HIS A 171 -3.34 54.32 -17.48
CA HIS A 171 -4.44 54.15 -18.45
C HIS A 171 -4.88 52.68 -18.44
N SER A 172 -6.01 52.35 -17.82
CA SER A 172 -7.36 52.30 -18.42
C SER A 172 -7.58 51.08 -19.32
N GLY A 173 -8.56 50.25 -18.97
CA GLY A 173 -9.00 49.19 -19.90
C GLY A 173 -9.94 48.10 -19.36
N ALA A 174 -10.85 48.39 -18.43
CA ALA A 174 -12.00 47.51 -18.21
C ALA A 174 -13.08 47.77 -19.28
N PRO A 175 -13.85 46.74 -19.66
CA PRO A 175 -15.28 46.99 -19.81
C PRO A 175 -16.13 45.96 -19.05
N ALA A 176 -16.99 46.50 -18.19
CA ALA A 176 -18.15 45.84 -17.63
C ALA A 176 -19.13 45.41 -18.73
N ARG A 177 -19.72 44.21 -18.60
CA ARG A 177 -20.93 43.83 -19.35
C ARG A 177 -22.09 43.64 -18.38
N SER A 178 -23.15 44.41 -18.63
CA SER A 178 -24.37 44.50 -17.86
C SER A 178 -25.50 43.63 -18.43
N GLY A 179 -26.25 42.97 -17.54
CA GLY A 179 -27.69 42.69 -17.65
C GLY A 179 -28.12 41.33 -18.23
N PRO A 180 -29.41 40.92 -18.07
CA PRO A 180 -30.50 41.54 -17.29
C PRO A 180 -31.17 40.61 -16.25
N ARG A 181 -31.83 41.24 -15.26
CA ARG A 181 -32.75 40.63 -14.29
C ARG A 181 -34.10 40.35 -14.95
N HIS A 182 -34.68 39.18 -14.68
CA HIS A 182 -36.13 38.98 -14.75
C HIS A 182 -36.59 38.26 -13.47
N ARG A 183 -37.44 38.93 -12.69
CA ARG A 183 -38.31 38.34 -11.66
C ARG A 183 -39.57 37.82 -12.37
N ALA A 184 -40.07 36.67 -11.90
CA ALA A 184 -41.47 36.27 -12.00
C ALA A 184 -42.15 36.55 -10.66
#